data_AF-C7CAU5-F1
#
_entry.id   AF-C7CAU5-F1
#
_cell.length_a   1.000
_cell.length_b   1.000
_cell.length_c   1.000
_cell.angle_alpha   90.00
_cell.angle_beta   90.00
_cell.angle_gamma   90.00
#
_symmetry.space_group_name_H-M   'P 1'
#
loop_
_entity.id
_entity.type
_entity.pdbx_description
1 polymer ?
#
loop_
_entity_poly.entity_id
_entity_poly.type
_entity_poly.pdbx_seq_one_letter_code
_entity_poly.pdbx_strand_id
1 'polypeptide(L)'
;MPEAIGATHSGKEIVMSYTDVSPTTARQGYFLDVAPMISALQFQPTDFEFSHGWLQHIPSRHRFKFDKKGQVTIDARCDCSGQSIKREQGDPLFQAFTSWRQYYWQPMLIDREFASHFKTPNAWVRLLRDVRMAWRRFRHRAEPVSIPAEAMAMVPAE
;
A
#
# COMPACT_ATOMS: atom_id res chain seq x y z
N MET A 1 37.39 -29.18 58.06
CA MET A 1 38.52 -29.09 57.12
C MET A 1 39.44 -30.25 57.42
N PRO A 2 39.91 -31.09 56.46
CA PRO A 2 39.79 -31.10 54.98
C PRO A 2 38.88 -32.26 54.47
N GLU A 3 38.20 -32.19 53.32
CA GLU A 3 38.62 -32.30 51.91
C GLU A 3 39.18 -33.67 51.49
N ALA A 4 38.38 -34.44 50.73
CA ALA A 4 38.85 -35.38 49.71
C ALA A 4 37.74 -35.59 48.66
N ILE A 5 38.07 -35.22 47.44
CA ILE A 5 37.25 -35.15 46.23
C ILE A 5 37.75 -36.25 45.29
N GLY A 6 36.84 -37.02 44.67
CA GLY A 6 37.12 -38.01 43.62
C GLY A 6 36.05 -39.10 43.61
N ALA A 7 35.49 -39.57 42.50
CA ALA A 7 35.87 -39.43 41.11
C ALA A 7 34.64 -39.68 40.20
N THR A 8 34.55 -38.90 39.13
CA THR A 8 34.19 -39.28 37.75
C THR A 8 32.97 -40.20 37.53
N HIS A 9 31.82 -39.60 37.18
CA HIS A 9 30.81 -40.27 36.35
C HIS A 9 30.96 -39.86 34.89
N SER A 10 31.55 -40.80 34.15
CA SER A 10 31.54 -41.02 32.70
C SER A 10 30.37 -40.37 31.96
N GLY A 11 30.68 -39.35 31.15
CA GLY A 11 29.80 -38.87 30.10
C GLY A 11 29.61 -39.96 29.05
N LYS A 12 28.39 -40.51 28.98
CA LYS A 12 27.93 -41.26 27.81
C LYS A 12 27.35 -40.24 26.85
N GLU A 13 28.14 -39.88 25.85
CA GLU A 13 27.67 -39.18 24.66
C GLU A 13 26.61 -40.05 23.98
N ILE A 14 25.36 -39.59 24.03
CA ILE A 14 24.29 -40.12 23.19
C ILE A 14 24.55 -39.55 21.80
N VAL A 15 25.30 -40.31 20.99
CA VAL A 15 25.44 -40.04 19.56
C VAL A 15 24.08 -40.28 18.91
N MET A 16 23.33 -39.20 18.76
CA MET A 16 22.06 -39.16 18.06
C MET A 16 22.32 -39.41 16.57
N SER A 17 22.11 -40.64 16.13
CA SER A 17 22.27 -41.05 14.73
C SER A 17 21.20 -40.36 13.88
N TYR A 18 21.60 -39.39 13.06
CA TYR A 18 20.78 -38.77 12.02
C TYR A 18 20.71 -39.70 10.81
N THR A 19 20.08 -40.87 10.98
CA THR A 19 19.75 -41.72 9.85
C THR A 19 18.34 -41.43 9.37
N ASP A 20 18.30 -41.20 8.06
CA ASP A 20 17.15 -41.37 7.18
C ASP A 20 16.19 -40.19 7.05
N VAL A 21 16.51 -39.31 6.10
CA VAL A 21 15.48 -38.55 5.39
C VAL A 21 15.48 -39.05 3.95
N SER A 22 14.88 -40.22 3.74
CA SER A 22 14.43 -40.68 2.42
C SER A 22 13.60 -39.57 1.73
N PRO A 23 14.01 -39.06 0.55
CA PRO A 23 13.26 -38.02 -0.15
C PRO A 23 12.25 -38.68 -1.09
N THR A 24 11.25 -39.37 -0.55
CA THR A 24 10.14 -39.87 -1.39
C THR A 24 8.83 -40.01 -0.62
N THR A 25 8.51 -39.02 0.21
CA THR A 25 7.11 -38.77 0.57
C THR A 25 6.49 -38.01 -0.59
N ALA A 26 5.61 -38.69 -1.34
CA ALA A 26 4.68 -38.05 -2.25
C ALA A 26 4.13 -36.76 -1.60
N ARG A 27 4.26 -35.62 -2.30
CA ARG A 27 3.75 -34.32 -1.86
C ARG A 27 2.26 -34.48 -1.52
N GLN A 28 1.95 -34.66 -0.24
CA GLN A 28 0.60 -34.51 0.27
C GLN A 28 0.18 -33.09 -0.08
N GLY A 29 -0.98 -32.95 -0.71
CA GLY A 29 -1.54 -31.65 -1.10
C GLY A 29 -1.76 -30.78 0.12
N TYR A 30 -0.74 -30.01 0.50
CA TYR A 30 -0.83 -29.01 1.55
C TYR A 30 -1.81 -27.95 1.05
N PHE A 31 -3.00 -27.97 1.63
CA PHE A 31 -3.95 -26.89 1.48
C PHE A 31 -3.44 -25.68 2.26
N LEU A 32 -3.54 -24.50 1.67
CA LEU A 32 -3.13 -23.28 2.35
C LEU A 32 -4.14 -22.93 3.45
N ASP A 33 -3.67 -22.78 4.69
CA ASP A 33 -4.48 -22.21 5.75
C ASP A 33 -4.67 -20.71 5.53
N VAL A 34 -5.93 -20.29 5.40
CA VAL A 34 -6.32 -18.89 5.16
C VAL A 34 -6.67 -18.14 6.43
N ALA A 35 -6.68 -18.78 7.60
CA ALA A 35 -6.96 -18.11 8.86
C ALA A 35 -6.06 -16.88 9.12
N PRO A 36 -4.74 -16.92 8.83
CA PRO A 36 -3.89 -15.73 8.95
C PRO A 36 -4.31 -14.59 8.03
N MET A 37 -4.79 -14.89 6.82
CA MET A 37 -5.26 -13.89 5.86
C MET A 37 -6.59 -13.27 6.31
N ILE A 38 -7.51 -14.08 6.84
CA ILE A 38 -8.78 -13.60 7.43
C ILE A 38 -8.49 -12.66 8.59
N SER A 39 -7.57 -13.04 9.48
CA SER A 39 -7.15 -12.22 10.61
C SER A 39 -6.53 -10.90 10.13
N ALA A 40 -5.62 -10.94 9.16
CA ALA A 40 -5.00 -9.75 8.61
C ALA A 40 -6.01 -8.79 7.97
N LEU A 41 -7.04 -9.30 7.26
CA LEU A 41 -8.11 -8.45 6.71
C LEU A 41 -8.91 -7.71 7.79
N GLN A 42 -9.02 -8.27 9.00
CA GLN A 42 -9.77 -7.68 10.11
C GLN A 42 -8.91 -6.71 10.93
N PHE A 43 -7.66 -7.05 11.21
CA PHE A 43 -6.80 -6.29 12.12
C PHE A 43 -5.80 -5.36 11.41
N GLN A 44 -5.46 -5.64 10.16
CA GLN A 44 -4.50 -4.89 9.35
C GLN A 44 -5.07 -4.55 7.96
N PRO A 45 -6.23 -3.86 7.90
CA PRO A 45 -6.93 -3.63 6.65
C PRO A 45 -6.15 -2.71 5.68
N THR A 46 -5.21 -1.90 6.20
CA THR A 46 -4.28 -1.03 5.44
C THR A 46 -3.26 -1.79 4.62
N ASP A 47 -2.94 -3.02 5.01
CA ASP A 47 -1.88 -3.81 4.40
C ASP A 47 -2.35 -4.51 3.12
N PHE A 48 -3.62 -4.30 2.78
CA PHE A 48 -4.27 -4.81 1.60
C PHE A 48 -4.66 -3.70 0.64
N GLU A 49 -4.45 -3.97 -0.64
CA GLU A 49 -4.89 -3.12 -1.74
C GLU A 49 -5.79 -3.94 -2.66
N PHE A 50 -6.86 -3.33 -3.20
CA PHE A 50 -7.70 -4.00 -4.18
C PHE A 50 -7.66 -3.26 -5.51
N SER A 51 -7.10 -3.90 -6.53
CA SER A 51 -6.98 -3.34 -7.87
C SER A 51 -7.24 -4.40 -8.95
N HIS A 52 -7.92 -4.02 -10.03
CA HIS A 52 -8.18 -4.89 -11.19
C HIS A 52 -8.81 -6.26 -10.85
N GLY A 53 -9.60 -6.34 -9.77
CA GLY A 53 -10.21 -7.59 -9.31
C GLY A 53 -9.28 -8.51 -8.52
N TRP A 54 -8.08 -8.03 -8.19
CA TRP A 54 -7.11 -8.72 -7.35
C TRP A 54 -7.01 -8.03 -6.00
N LEU A 55 -7.05 -8.83 -4.93
CA LEU A 55 -6.66 -8.43 -3.59
C LEU A 55 -5.16 -8.67 -3.44
N GLN A 56 -4.41 -7.61 -3.20
CA GLN A 56 -2.98 -7.64 -3.02
C GLN A 56 -2.65 -7.40 -1.56
N HIS A 57 -1.87 -8.31 -0.97
CA HIS A 57 -1.25 -8.07 0.33
C HIS A 57 0.12 -7.41 0.10
N ILE A 58 0.29 -6.17 0.56
CA ILE A 58 1.46 -5.34 0.27
C ILE A 58 2.75 -5.91 0.88
N PRO A 59 2.78 -6.31 2.18
CA PRO A 59 4.00 -6.81 2.81
C PRO A 59 4.53 -8.09 2.18
N SER A 60 3.64 -9.04 1.86
CA SER A 60 4.04 -10.34 1.29
C SER A 60 3.99 -10.39 -0.24
N ARG A 61 3.48 -9.34 -0.90
CA ARG A 61 3.27 -9.27 -2.36
C ARG A 61 2.45 -10.43 -2.92
N HIS A 62 1.54 -10.98 -2.12
CA HIS A 62 0.61 -12.01 -2.57
C HIS A 62 -0.58 -11.38 -3.24
N ARG A 63 -1.07 -12.01 -4.32
CA ARG A 63 -2.27 -11.61 -5.03
C ARG A 63 -3.30 -12.71 -4.94
N PHE A 64 -4.52 -12.34 -4.64
CA PHE A 64 -5.65 -13.24 -4.49
C PHE A 64 -6.76 -12.79 -5.43
N LYS A 65 -7.34 -13.73 -6.17
CA LYS A 65 -8.50 -13.49 -7.01
C LYS A 65 -9.65 -14.37 -6.55
N PHE A 66 -10.79 -13.74 -6.34
CA PHE A 66 -12.04 -14.40 -5.99
C PHE A 66 -12.87 -14.57 -7.26
N ASP A 67 -13.18 -15.81 -7.65
CA ASP A 67 -14.13 -16.10 -8.73
C ASP A 67 -15.58 -16.08 -8.21
N LYS A 68 -16.53 -15.82 -9.09
CA LYS A 68 -17.98 -15.87 -8.81
C LYS A 68 -18.45 -17.23 -8.31
N LYS A 69 -17.66 -18.28 -8.56
CA LYS A 69 -17.89 -19.66 -8.10
C LYS A 69 -17.33 -19.95 -6.69
N GLY A 70 -16.77 -18.94 -6.01
CA GLY A 70 -16.14 -19.09 -4.69
C GLY A 70 -14.76 -19.75 -4.74
N GLN A 71 -14.17 -19.91 -5.92
CA GLN A 71 -12.78 -20.38 -6.04
C GLN A 71 -11.82 -19.21 -5.81
N VAL A 72 -10.78 -19.46 -5.02
CA VAL A 72 -9.74 -18.48 -4.71
C VAL A 72 -8.47 -18.88 -5.45
N THR A 73 -8.03 -18.04 -6.37
CA THR A 73 -6.76 -18.21 -7.06
C THR A 73 -5.70 -17.40 -6.34
N ILE A 74 -4.60 -18.04 -5.95
CA ILE A 74 -3.45 -17.39 -5.35
C ILE A 74 -2.37 -17.24 -6.41
N ASP A 75 -1.82 -16.04 -6.50
CA ASP A 75 -0.62 -15.74 -7.27
C ASP A 75 0.39 -15.13 -6.30
N ALA A 76 1.44 -15.90 -6.01
CA ALA A 76 2.49 -15.54 -5.08
C ALA A 76 3.85 -15.87 -5.68
N ARG A 77 4.88 -15.08 -5.30
CA ARG A 77 6.27 -15.35 -5.68
C ARG A 77 6.95 -16.42 -4.82
N CYS A 78 6.29 -16.86 -3.76
CA CYS A 78 6.71 -17.94 -2.88
C CYS A 78 5.99 -19.25 -3.24
N ASP A 79 6.38 -20.35 -2.58
CA ASP A 79 5.83 -21.69 -2.80
C ASP A 79 4.31 -21.82 -2.52
N CYS A 80 3.68 -20.78 -1.97
CA CYS A 80 2.24 -20.72 -1.75
C CYS A 80 1.42 -20.66 -3.05
N SER A 81 2.02 -20.32 -4.20
CA SER A 81 1.31 -20.25 -5.49
C SER A 81 0.83 -21.60 -6.02
N GLY A 82 1.50 -22.69 -5.63
CA GLY A 82 1.11 -24.06 -6.00
C GLY A 82 0.07 -24.68 -5.07
N GLN A 83 -0.27 -24.02 -3.95
CA GLN A 83 -1.20 -24.56 -2.96
C GLN A 83 -2.63 -24.12 -3.24
N SER A 84 -3.56 -25.07 -3.19
CA SER A 84 -4.99 -24.79 -3.32
C SER A 84 -5.60 -24.49 -1.95
N ILE A 85 -6.53 -23.54 -1.88
CA ILE A 85 -7.36 -23.31 -0.70
C ILE A 85 -8.52 -24.30 -0.72
N LYS A 86 -8.84 -24.93 0.42
CA LYS A 86 -10.05 -25.78 0.51
C LYS A 86 -11.31 -24.95 0.27
N ARG A 87 -12.31 -25.50 -0.40
CA ARG A 87 -13.61 -24.80 -0.59
C ARG A 87 -14.24 -24.38 0.74
N GLU A 88 -14.13 -25.21 1.76
CA GLU A 88 -14.61 -24.94 3.13
C GLU A 88 -13.99 -23.68 3.74
N GLN A 89 -12.75 -23.36 3.36
CA GLN A 89 -12.02 -22.17 3.79
C GLN A 89 -12.28 -20.96 2.87
N GLY A 90 -12.78 -21.20 1.66
CA GLY A 90 -13.08 -20.16 0.67
C GLY A 90 -14.25 -19.27 1.09
N ASP A 91 -15.32 -19.84 1.65
CA ASP A 91 -16.50 -19.08 2.04
C ASP A 91 -16.21 -18.08 3.19
N PRO A 92 -15.56 -18.49 4.30
CA PRO A 92 -15.15 -17.55 5.35
C PRO A 92 -14.21 -16.46 4.83
N LEU A 93 -13.29 -16.80 3.93
CA LEU A 93 -12.36 -15.84 3.35
C LEU A 93 -13.09 -14.83 2.46
N PHE A 94 -14.05 -15.28 1.64
CA PHE A 94 -14.84 -14.41 0.79
C PHE A 94 -15.73 -13.46 1.61
N GLN A 95 -16.30 -13.93 2.72
CA GLN A 95 -17.04 -13.09 3.65
C GLN A 95 -16.13 -12.02 4.29
N ALA A 96 -14.96 -12.41 4.79
CA ALA A 96 -13.99 -11.47 5.35
C ALA A 96 -13.54 -10.41 4.34
N PHE A 97 -13.27 -10.82 3.10
CA PHE A 97 -12.96 -9.92 2.00
C PHE A 97 -14.11 -8.96 1.69
N THR A 98 -15.35 -9.46 1.64
CA THR A 98 -16.53 -8.63 1.36
C THR A 98 -16.73 -7.57 2.44
N SER A 99 -16.62 -7.97 3.72
CA SER A 99 -16.69 -7.06 4.87
C SER A 99 -15.57 -6.02 4.81
N TRP A 100 -14.32 -6.44 4.63
CA TRP A 100 -13.18 -5.52 4.46
C TRP A 100 -13.43 -4.53 3.31
N ARG A 101 -13.94 -5.01 2.17
CA ARG A 101 -14.20 -4.16 1.01
C ARG A 101 -15.28 -3.12 1.30
N GLN A 102 -16.36 -3.52 1.96
CA GLN A 102 -17.51 -2.66 2.25
C GLN A 102 -17.22 -1.64 3.35
N TYR A 103 -16.60 -2.08 4.44
CA TYR A 103 -16.43 -1.26 5.65
C TYR A 103 -15.13 -0.47 5.69
N TYR A 104 -14.11 -0.88 4.95
CA TYR A 104 -12.81 -0.21 4.97
C TYR A 104 -12.42 0.35 3.59
N TRP A 105 -12.30 -0.53 2.59
CA TRP A 105 -11.72 -0.15 1.31
C TRP A 105 -12.56 0.88 0.54
N GLN A 106 -13.88 0.67 0.46
CA GLN A 106 -14.80 1.58 -0.23
C GLN A 106 -14.83 2.98 0.41
N PRO A 107 -15.04 3.11 1.75
CA PRO A 107 -14.94 4.40 2.42
C PRO A 107 -13.59 5.08 2.19
N MET A 108 -12.48 4.36 2.32
CA MET A 108 -11.14 4.92 2.11
C MET A 108 -10.96 5.48 0.69
N LEU A 109 -11.51 4.81 -0.33
CA LEU A 109 -11.49 5.32 -1.71
C LEU A 109 -12.29 6.62 -1.85
N ILE A 110 -13.48 6.67 -1.25
CA ILE A 110 -14.34 7.86 -1.25
C ILE A 110 -13.63 9.01 -0.54
N ASP A 111 -13.03 8.75 0.62
CA ASP A 111 -12.28 9.75 1.39
C ASP A 111 -11.06 10.26 0.61
N ARG A 112 -10.37 9.38 -0.11
CA ARG A 112 -9.24 9.75 -0.98
C ARG A 112 -9.69 10.60 -2.16
N GLU A 113 -10.80 10.26 -2.80
CA GLU A 113 -11.40 11.03 -3.88
C GLU A 113 -11.88 12.40 -3.36
N PHE A 114 -12.55 12.42 -2.22
CA PHE A 114 -12.96 13.65 -1.53
C PHE A 114 -11.76 14.54 -1.21
N ALA A 115 -10.72 13.99 -0.58
CA ALA A 115 -9.49 14.70 -0.25
C ALA A 115 -8.76 15.23 -1.50
N SER A 116 -8.89 14.55 -2.65
CA SER A 116 -8.31 15.02 -3.91
C SER A 116 -8.90 16.36 -4.38
N HIS A 117 -10.16 16.65 -4.04
CA HIS A 117 -10.78 17.95 -4.35
C HIS A 117 -10.19 19.11 -3.53
N PHE A 118 -9.63 18.83 -2.35
CA PHE A 118 -9.01 19.84 -1.48
C PHE A 118 -7.49 19.95 -1.67
N LYS A 119 -6.87 19.05 -2.44
CA LYS A 119 -5.47 19.23 -2.84
C LYS A 119 -5.38 20.50 -3.66
N THR A 120 -4.70 21.50 -3.08
CA THR A 120 -4.53 22.83 -3.67
C THR A 120 -4.11 22.73 -5.14
N PRO A 121 -4.68 23.58 -6.02
CA PRO A 121 -4.36 23.54 -7.43
C PRO A 121 -2.85 23.66 -7.62
N ASN A 122 -2.30 22.69 -8.36
CA ASN A 122 -0.88 22.47 -8.62
C ASN A 122 -0.10 23.79 -8.68
N ALA A 123 1.04 23.88 -7.99
CA ALA A 123 1.94 25.03 -8.02
C ALA A 123 2.23 25.52 -9.46
N TRP A 124 2.19 24.61 -10.44
CA TRP A 124 2.24 24.89 -11.87
C TRP A 124 1.11 25.80 -12.40
N VAL A 125 -0.13 25.64 -11.93
CA VAL A 125 -1.25 26.53 -12.28
C VAL A 125 -1.02 27.93 -11.70
N ARG A 126 -0.46 28.04 -10.49
CA ARG A 126 -0.07 29.32 -9.88
C ARG A 126 1.07 29.97 -10.67
N LEU A 127 2.11 29.20 -11.01
CA LEU A 127 3.23 29.67 -11.82
C LEU A 127 2.79 30.12 -13.21
N LEU A 128 1.95 29.35 -13.91
CA LEU A 128 1.41 29.74 -15.22
C LEU A 128 0.56 31.01 -15.11
N ARG A 129 -0.23 31.15 -14.04
CA ARG A 129 -0.99 32.37 -13.76
C ARG A 129 -0.06 33.56 -13.58
N ASP A 130 1.01 33.39 -12.81
CA ASP A 130 1.95 34.47 -12.50
C ASP A 130 2.79 34.86 -13.72
N VAL A 131 3.26 33.90 -14.51
CA VAL A 131 3.95 34.14 -15.80
C VAL A 131 3.01 34.83 -16.79
N ARG A 132 1.76 34.38 -16.92
CA ARG A 132 0.75 35.04 -17.78
C ARG A 132 0.47 36.47 -17.34
N MET A 133 0.36 36.72 -16.03
CA MET A 133 0.14 38.06 -15.48
C MET A 133 1.36 38.96 -15.66
N ALA A 134 2.57 38.42 -15.47
CA ALA A 134 3.83 39.13 -15.71
C ALA A 134 3.97 39.48 -17.20
N TRP A 135 3.67 38.56 -18.10
CA TRP A 135 3.69 38.78 -19.55
C TRP A 135 2.66 39.82 -20.01
N ARG A 136 1.45 39.79 -19.44
CA ARG A 136 0.44 40.83 -19.65
C ARG A 136 0.96 42.20 -19.19
N ARG A 137 1.57 42.28 -18.01
CA ARG A 137 2.15 43.51 -17.48
C ARG A 137 3.30 44.03 -18.35
N PHE A 138 4.07 43.12 -18.93
CA PHE A 138 5.17 43.45 -19.84
C PHE A 138 4.67 43.92 -21.21
N ARG A 139 3.59 43.33 -21.75
CA ARG A 139 2.98 43.76 -23.03
C ARG A 139 2.15 45.04 -22.94
N HIS A 140 1.59 45.39 -21.78
CA HIS A 140 0.89 46.66 -21.56
C HIS A 140 1.79 47.81 -21.10
N ARG A 141 3.10 47.76 -21.38
CA ARG A 141 3.98 48.93 -21.25
C ARG A 141 3.83 49.83 -22.48
N ALA A 142 2.65 50.40 -22.65
CA ALA A 142 2.32 51.48 -23.58
C ALA A 142 1.52 52.49 -22.75
N GLU A 143 1.81 53.77 -22.65
CA GLU A 143 2.85 54.70 -23.10
C GLU A 143 3.16 55.58 -21.88
N PRO A 144 4.30 56.27 -21.76
CA PRO A 144 4.41 57.34 -20.78
C PRO A 144 3.28 58.34 -21.07
N VAL A 145 2.40 58.58 -20.10
CA VAL A 145 1.40 59.66 -20.17
C VAL A 145 2.17 60.96 -20.40
N SER A 146 2.21 61.43 -21.63
CA SER A 146 2.64 62.78 -21.95
C SER A 146 1.57 63.71 -21.37
N ILE A 147 1.89 64.36 -20.27
CA ILE A 147 1.07 65.44 -19.74
C ILE A 147 0.99 66.50 -20.84
N PRO A 148 -0.20 66.89 -21.32
CA PRO A 148 -0.32 67.95 -22.31
C PRO A 148 0.26 69.24 -21.72
N ALA A 149 1.13 69.91 -22.49
CA ALA A 149 1.80 71.14 -22.05
C ALA A 149 0.78 72.26 -21.71
N GLU A 150 -0.47 72.14 -22.16
CA GLU A 150 -1.57 73.04 -21.79
C GLU A 150 -1.86 73.07 -20.29
N ALA A 151 -1.49 72.05 -19.51
CA ALA A 151 -1.71 72.03 -18.06
C ALA A 151 -0.68 72.84 -17.25
N MET A 152 0.44 73.26 -17.84
CA MET A 152 1.46 74.10 -17.16
C MET A 152 1.27 75.61 -17.38
N ALA A 153 0.35 76.02 -18.27
CA ALA A 153 0.19 77.43 -18.67
C ALA A 153 -0.95 78.19 -17.94
N MET A 154 -1.58 77.60 -16.92
CA MET A 154 -2.57 78.31 -16.09
C MET A 154 -2.06 78.46 -14.65
N VAL A 155 -1.11 79.36 -14.48
CA VAL A 155 -0.93 80.05 -13.20
C VAL A 155 -1.07 81.54 -13.50
N PRO A 156 -2.20 82.19 -13.14
CA PRO A 156 -2.26 83.63 -13.16
C PRO A 156 -1.39 84.13 -12.00
N ALA A 157 -0.42 84.97 -12.32
CA ALA A 157 0.13 85.90 -11.36
C ALA A 157 -0.91 87.00 -11.16
N GLU A 158 -1.49 87.07 -9.97
CA GLU A 158 -1.85 88.28 -9.18
C GLU A 158 -2.74 87.91 -7.99
#